data_AF-A0AAX6IIJ5-F1
#
_entry.id   AF-A0AAX6IIJ5-F1
#
_cell.length_a   1.000
_cell.length_b   1.000
_cell.length_c   1.000
_cell.angle_alpha   90.00
_cell.angle_beta   90.00
_cell.angle_gamma   90.00
#
_symmetry.space_group_name_H-M   'P 1'
#
loop_
_entity.id
_entity.type
_entity.pdbx_description
1 polymer ?
#
loop_
_entity_poly.entity_id
_entity_poly.type
_entity_poly.pdbx_seq_one_letter_code
_entity_poly.pdbx_strand_id
1 'polypeptide(L)'
;MWTSPASPSSTRTSRATPPILPAVEAFRKKILEADCVLFASPEYNYSIPAPLKNAIDWASRPPNVFADKPAAIVSAAGGSAGKRMQYHLRQVGVFLDIHFINKPEVFILAHQPPRKFDGDGNLIDPKTKERLRELLLSLRAFTHRLGPS
;
A
#
# COMPACT_ATOMS: atom_id res chain seq x y z
N MET A 1 4.56 39.80 7.34
CA MET A 1 3.16 39.54 7.75
C MET A 1 2.32 39.71 6.50
N TRP A 2 1.91 38.61 5.87
CA TRP A 2 1.13 38.65 4.61
C TRP A 2 -0.36 38.63 4.98
N THR A 3 -1.07 39.73 4.75
CA THR A 3 -2.52 39.77 4.93
C THR A 3 -3.18 39.37 3.61
N SER A 4 -3.89 38.24 3.58
CA SER A 4 -4.73 37.89 2.43
C SER A 4 -6.00 38.73 2.46
N PRO A 5 -6.47 39.27 1.32
CA PRO A 5 -7.78 39.89 1.25
C PRO A 5 -8.87 38.81 1.31
N ALA A 6 -9.94 39.09 2.05
CA ALA A 6 -11.09 38.18 2.17
C ALA A 6 -11.75 37.97 0.80
N SER A 7 -11.93 36.70 0.40
CA SER A 7 -12.69 36.34 -0.81
C SER A 7 -14.20 36.40 -0.55
N PRO A 8 -15.02 36.86 -1.52
CA PRO A 8 -16.47 36.91 -1.35
C PRO A 8 -17.06 35.50 -1.33
N SER A 9 -18.07 35.30 -0.48
CA SER A 9 -18.73 34.02 -0.24
C SER A 9 -19.34 33.47 -1.53
N SER A 10 -18.70 32.48 -2.14
CA SER A 10 -19.34 31.71 -3.22
C SER A 10 -20.33 30.72 -2.60
N THR A 11 -21.61 30.88 -2.92
CA THR A 11 -22.63 29.86 -2.72
C THR A 11 -22.13 28.55 -3.33
N ARG A 12 -21.76 27.58 -2.49
CA ARG A 12 -21.20 26.30 -2.92
C ARG A 12 -22.33 25.45 -3.48
N THR A 13 -22.64 25.62 -4.78
CA THR A 13 -23.40 24.63 -5.54
C THR A 13 -22.75 23.27 -5.29
N SER A 14 -23.49 22.28 -4.81
CA SER A 14 -22.97 20.94 -4.55
C SER A 14 -22.43 20.37 -5.87
N ARG A 15 -21.13 20.52 -6.09
CA ARG A 15 -20.47 20.04 -7.30
C ARG A 15 -20.64 18.52 -7.29
N ALA A 16 -21.38 17.99 -8.26
CA ALA A 16 -21.52 16.55 -8.44
C ALA A 16 -20.12 15.93 -8.41
N THR A 17 -19.97 14.83 -7.66
CA THR A 17 -18.68 14.15 -7.57
C THR A 17 -18.29 13.71 -8.98
N PRO A 18 -17.13 14.11 -9.51
CA PRO A 18 -16.73 13.71 -10.84
C PRO A 18 -16.67 12.16 -10.93
N PRO A 19 -17.09 11.57 -12.06
CA PRO A 19 -17.11 10.12 -12.22
C PRO A 19 -15.70 9.55 -12.04
N ILE A 20 -15.63 8.36 -11.46
CA ILE A 20 -14.36 7.64 -11.29
C ILE A 20 -13.85 7.25 -12.68
N LEU A 21 -12.55 7.45 -12.93
CA LEU A 21 -11.96 7.10 -14.23
C LEU A 21 -12.03 5.57 -14.45
N PRO A 22 -12.25 5.08 -15.68
CA PRO A 22 -12.35 3.63 -15.96
C PRO A 22 -11.16 2.82 -15.46
N ALA A 23 -9.94 3.37 -15.54
CA ALA A 23 -8.74 2.71 -15.00
C ALA A 23 -8.78 2.56 -13.47
N VAL A 24 -9.36 3.55 -12.77
CA VAL A 24 -9.55 3.51 -11.32
C VAL A 24 -10.65 2.52 -10.96
N GLU A 25 -11.74 2.45 -11.73
CA GLU A 25 -12.79 1.44 -11.53
C GLU A 25 -12.25 0.02 -11.71
N ALA A 26 -11.48 -0.23 -12.77
CA ALA A 26 -10.84 -1.53 -13.00
C ALA A 26 -9.87 -1.91 -11.88
N PHE A 27 -9.10 -0.94 -11.37
CA PHE A 27 -8.22 -1.14 -10.22
C PHE A 27 -9.01 -1.47 -8.94
N ARG A 28 -10.06 -0.71 -8.65
CA ARG A 28 -10.95 -0.93 -7.49
C ARG A 28 -11.62 -2.30 -7.54
N LYS A 29 -12.09 -2.72 -8.73
CA LYS A 29 -12.68 -4.04 -8.93
C LYS A 29 -11.71 -5.17 -8.57
N LYS A 30 -10.45 -5.07 -9.00
CA LYS A 30 -9.41 -6.06 -8.64
C LYS A 30 -9.20 -6.14 -7.12
N ILE A 31 -9.25 -5.02 -6.40
CA ILE A 31 -9.12 -5.03 -4.93
C ILE A 31 -10.35 -5.67 -4.29
N LEU A 32 -11.55 -5.33 -4.76
CA LEU A 32 -12.80 -5.93 -4.26
C LEU A 32 -12.81 -7.46 -4.41
N GLU A 33 -12.38 -7.96 -5.58
CA GLU A 33 -12.34 -9.39 -5.91
C GLU A 33 -11.20 -10.15 -5.22
N ALA A 34 -10.16 -9.46 -4.75
CA ALA A 34 -9.01 -10.11 -4.13
C ALA A 34 -9.31 -10.55 -2.69
N ASP A 35 -8.93 -11.77 -2.31
CA ASP A 35 -9.08 -12.24 -0.93
C ASP A 35 -8.14 -11.50 0.05
N CYS A 36 -7.02 -10.98 -0.44
CA CYS A 36 -6.05 -10.23 0.34
C CYS A 36 -5.17 -9.33 -0.54
N VAL A 37 -4.46 -8.37 0.08
CA VAL A 37 -3.62 -7.39 -0.61
C VAL A 37 -2.16 -7.50 -0.16
N LEU A 38 -1.22 -7.64 -1.11
CA LEU A 38 0.21 -7.45 -0.83
C LEU A 38 0.66 -6.10 -1.37
N PHE A 39 1.09 -5.21 -0.48
CA PHE A 39 1.72 -3.95 -0.85
C PHE A 39 3.22 -4.17 -1.04
N ALA A 40 3.75 -3.82 -2.22
CA ALA A 40 5.17 -3.85 -2.51
C ALA A 40 5.65 -2.44 -2.88
N SER A 41 6.56 -1.85 -2.10
CA SER A 41 6.94 -0.45 -2.30
C SER A 41 8.37 -0.13 -1.85
N PRO A 42 9.07 0.78 -2.54
CA PRO A 42 10.24 1.45 -1.97
C PRO A 42 9.81 2.48 -0.90
N GLU A 43 10.78 3.18 -0.32
CA GLU A 43 10.57 4.31 0.60
C GLU A 43 11.12 5.59 -0.02
N TYR A 44 10.29 6.63 -0.10
CA TYR A 44 10.70 7.96 -0.56
C TYR A 44 10.63 8.92 0.62
N ASN A 45 11.78 9.51 0.98
CA ASN A 45 11.89 10.52 2.04
C ASN A 45 11.15 10.14 3.33
N TYR A 46 11.45 8.95 3.86
CA TYR A 46 10.88 8.41 5.10
C TYR A 46 9.38 8.04 5.00
N SER A 47 8.83 7.92 3.80
CA SER A 47 7.38 7.82 3.59
C SER A 47 7.00 6.96 2.38
N ILE A 48 5.68 6.86 2.17
CA ILE A 48 5.01 6.20 1.06
C ILE A 48 5.30 6.98 -0.23
N PRO A 49 5.79 6.33 -1.29
CA PRO A 49 5.93 6.96 -2.61
C PRO A 49 4.60 7.55 -3.10
N ALA A 50 4.67 8.75 -3.72
CA ALA A 50 3.50 9.45 -4.23
C ALA A 50 2.60 8.59 -5.15
N PRO A 51 3.13 7.76 -6.08
CA PRO A 51 2.28 6.91 -6.91
C PRO A 51 1.45 5.90 -6.11
N LEU A 52 2.04 5.26 -5.10
CA LEU A 52 1.32 4.31 -4.25
C LEU A 52 0.24 5.02 -3.42
N LYS A 53 0.58 6.16 -2.82
CA LYS A 53 -0.39 6.93 -2.02
C LYS A 53 -1.56 7.41 -2.88
N ASN A 54 -1.28 7.88 -4.11
CA ASN A 54 -2.31 8.27 -5.06
C ASN A 54 -3.23 7.10 -5.46
N ALA A 55 -2.67 5.91 -5.72
CA ALA A 55 -3.47 4.72 -6.01
C ALA A 55 -4.40 4.37 -4.83
N ILE A 56 -3.88 4.41 -3.60
CA ILE A 56 -4.66 4.20 -2.37
C ILE A 56 -5.79 5.23 -2.24
N ASP A 57 -5.50 6.51 -2.49
CA ASP A 57 -6.48 7.60 -2.36
C ASP A 57 -7.61 7.51 -3.40
N TRP A 58 -7.30 7.03 -4.61
CA TRP A 58 -8.33 6.75 -5.62
C TRP A 58 -9.18 5.52 -5.26
N ALA A 59 -8.56 4.47 -4.73
CA ALA A 59 -9.28 3.27 -4.32
C ALA A 59 -10.09 3.46 -3.03
N SER A 60 -9.73 4.39 -2.15
CA SER A 60 -10.48 4.66 -0.91
C SER A 60 -11.75 5.51 -1.11
N ARG A 61 -11.95 6.11 -2.29
CA ARG A 61 -13.19 6.84 -2.63
C ARG A 61 -14.42 5.96 -2.35
N PRO A 62 -15.50 6.47 -1.74
CA PRO A 62 -16.65 5.65 -1.38
C PRO A 62 -17.23 4.86 -2.56
N PRO A 63 -17.53 3.55 -2.39
CA PRO A 63 -17.28 2.75 -1.18
C PRO A 63 -15.79 2.41 -1.00
N ASN A 64 -15.32 2.35 0.25
CA ASN A 64 -13.95 1.93 0.57
C ASN A 64 -13.75 0.45 0.21
N VAL A 65 -12.93 0.17 -0.81
CA VAL A 65 -12.71 -1.19 -1.32
C VAL A 65 -11.67 -1.99 -0.53
N PHE A 66 -10.98 -1.34 0.41
CA PHE A 66 -9.96 -1.97 1.25
C PHE A 66 -10.49 -2.49 2.58
N ALA A 67 -11.71 -2.09 2.97
CA ALA A 67 -12.28 -2.44 4.26
C ALA A 67 -12.28 -3.95 4.47
N ASP A 68 -11.87 -4.37 5.67
CA ASP A 68 -11.74 -5.74 6.13
C ASP A 68 -10.78 -6.64 5.32
N LYS A 69 -10.02 -6.08 4.36
CA LYS A 69 -9.08 -6.89 3.58
C LYS A 69 -7.86 -7.27 4.42
N PRO A 70 -7.53 -8.58 4.51
CA PRO A 70 -6.22 -9.01 4.99
C PRO A 70 -5.12 -8.44 4.08
N ALA A 71 -4.03 -7.95 4.68
CA ALA A 71 -2.93 -7.41 3.91
C ALA A 71 -1.55 -7.70 4.49
N ALA A 72 -0.54 -7.65 3.63
CA ALA A 72 0.87 -7.69 4.01
C ALA A 72 1.64 -6.59 3.28
N ILE A 73 2.86 -6.29 3.76
CA ILE A 73 3.74 -5.30 3.16
C ILE A 73 5.13 -5.91 2.97
N VAL A 74 5.70 -5.70 1.78
CA VAL A 74 7.11 -5.94 1.48
C VAL A 74 7.73 -4.65 0.95
N SER A 75 8.99 -4.40 1.29
CA SER A 75 9.70 -3.23 0.79
C SER A 75 11.09 -3.56 0.28
N ALA A 76 11.50 -2.86 -0.78
CA ALA A 76 12.84 -2.91 -1.34
C ALA A 76 13.34 -1.48 -1.56
N ALA A 77 14.38 -1.08 -0.82
CA ALA A 77 14.94 0.27 -0.87
C ALA A 77 16.41 0.27 -0.42
N GLY A 78 17.09 1.41 -0.55
CA GLY A 78 18.36 1.66 0.15
C GLY A 78 18.16 1.94 1.66
N GLY A 79 19.25 2.13 2.39
CA GLY A 79 19.22 2.65 3.77
C GLY A 79 18.35 1.84 4.75
N SER A 80 17.20 2.37 5.13
CA SER A 80 16.25 1.75 6.08
C SER A 80 15.59 0.46 5.56
N ALA A 81 15.84 0.09 4.29
CA ALA A 81 15.16 -1.00 3.57
C ALA A 81 13.63 -0.84 3.48
N GLY A 82 13.14 0.39 3.68
CA GLY A 82 11.73 0.76 3.58
C GLY A 82 10.91 0.64 4.86
N LYS A 83 11.55 0.45 6.01
CA LYS A 83 10.88 0.31 7.32
C LYS A 83 9.89 1.44 7.63
N ARG A 84 10.27 2.70 7.38
CA ARG A 84 9.44 3.86 7.76
C ARG A 84 8.23 3.98 6.85
N MET A 85 8.42 3.68 5.56
CA MET A 85 7.30 3.55 4.64
C MET A 85 6.31 2.48 5.10
N GLN A 86 6.77 1.28 5.50
CA GLN A 86 5.85 0.24 5.96
C GLN A 86 5.03 0.69 7.19
N TYR A 87 5.68 1.33 8.17
CA TYR A 87 4.96 1.83 9.35
C TYR A 87 3.97 2.94 9.02
N HIS A 88 4.35 3.87 8.13
CA HIS A 88 3.44 4.92 7.68
C HIS A 88 2.25 4.33 6.89
N LEU A 89 2.47 3.33 6.05
CA LEU A 89 1.39 2.64 5.34
C LEU A 89 0.42 1.94 6.30
N ARG A 90 0.92 1.34 7.38
CA ARG A 90 0.07 0.77 8.44
C ARG A 90 -0.80 1.83 9.11
N GLN A 91 -0.26 3.01 9.39
CA GLN A 91 -1.03 4.14 9.93
C GLN A 91 -2.15 4.58 8.99
N VAL A 92 -1.87 4.68 7.68
CA VAL A 92 -2.90 4.98 6.66
C VAL A 92 -3.98 3.90 6.64
N GLY A 93 -3.60 2.62 6.74
CA GLY A 93 -4.56 1.52 6.71
C GLY A 93 -5.52 1.47 7.90
N VAL A 94 -5.22 2.15 9.02
CA VAL A 94 -6.18 2.31 10.12
C VAL A 94 -7.45 3.01 9.64
N PHE A 95 -7.33 4.08 8.85
CA PHE A 95 -8.50 4.78 8.29
C PHE A 95 -9.23 3.95 7.23
N LEU A 96 -8.49 3.13 6.48
CA LEU A 96 -9.01 2.30 5.41
C LEU A 96 -9.55 0.95 5.90
N ASP A 97 -9.51 0.70 7.21
CA ASP A 97 -9.95 -0.53 7.85
C ASP A 97 -9.28 -1.79 7.25
N ILE A 98 -7.95 -1.70 7.04
CA ILE A 98 -7.13 -2.80 6.50
C ILE A 98 -6.55 -3.63 7.65
N HIS A 99 -6.71 -4.96 7.58
CA HIS A 99 -6.15 -5.89 8.55
C HIS A 99 -4.76 -6.36 8.12
N PHE A 100 -3.71 -5.72 8.61
CA PHE A 100 -2.35 -6.14 8.27
C PHE A 100 -1.83 -7.30 9.14
N ILE A 101 -1.15 -8.26 8.51
CA ILE A 101 -0.20 -9.11 9.25
C ILE A 101 1.04 -8.29 9.65
N ASN A 102 1.56 -8.56 10.84
CA ASN A 102 2.73 -7.87 11.39
C ASN A 102 4.02 -8.68 11.29
N LYS A 103 3.93 -10.01 11.10
CA LYS A 103 5.10 -10.90 11.02
C LYS A 103 4.93 -12.00 9.94
N PRO A 104 6.04 -12.43 9.32
CA PRO A 104 7.37 -11.80 9.39
C PRO A 104 7.38 -10.40 8.76
N GLU A 105 8.32 -9.54 9.15
CA GLU A 105 8.56 -8.29 8.43
C GLU A 105 9.59 -8.54 7.32
N VAL A 106 9.34 -8.07 6.10
CA VAL A 106 10.24 -8.23 4.96
C VAL A 106 10.73 -6.86 4.47
N PHE A 107 11.96 -6.53 4.87
CA PHE A 107 12.69 -5.33 4.45
C PHE A 107 13.91 -5.75 3.62
N ILE A 108 13.96 -5.34 2.36
CA ILE A 108 15.01 -5.71 1.42
C ILE A 108 15.93 -4.51 1.17
N LEU A 109 17.21 -4.67 1.53
CA LEU A 109 18.27 -3.72 1.15
C LEU A 109 18.62 -3.95 -0.32
N ALA A 110 17.88 -3.31 -1.24
CA ALA A 110 17.89 -3.66 -2.66
C ALA A 110 19.26 -3.50 -3.34
N HIS A 111 20.06 -2.53 -2.87
CA HIS A 111 21.34 -2.14 -3.48
C HIS A 111 22.57 -2.51 -2.63
N GLN A 112 22.40 -3.32 -1.58
CA GLN A 112 23.51 -3.77 -0.73
C GLN A 112 23.92 -5.21 -1.07
N PRO A 113 25.22 -5.56 -0.97
CA PRO A 113 25.66 -6.94 -1.13
C PRO A 113 25.15 -7.84 0.02
N PRO A 114 24.93 -9.15 -0.22
CA PRO A 114 24.96 -9.78 -1.54
C PRO A 114 23.77 -9.34 -2.40
N ARG A 115 24.00 -9.28 -3.72
CA ARG A 115 23.02 -8.81 -4.71
C ARG A 115 21.67 -9.49 -4.53
N LYS A 116 20.59 -8.70 -4.46
CA LYS A 116 19.23 -9.21 -4.22
C LYS A 116 18.47 -9.54 -5.49
N PHE A 117 18.65 -8.72 -6.52
CA PHE A 117 17.95 -8.86 -7.80
C PHE A 117 18.95 -8.98 -8.95
N ASP A 118 18.65 -9.76 -9.98
CA ASP A 118 19.47 -9.84 -11.20
C ASP A 118 19.29 -8.61 -12.12
N GLY A 119 19.71 -8.70 -13.39
CA GLY A 119 19.61 -7.58 -14.34
C GLY A 119 18.17 -7.31 -14.81
N ASP A 120 17.32 -8.33 -14.75
CA ASP A 120 15.93 -8.29 -15.21
C ASP A 120 14.95 -7.94 -14.06
N GLY A 121 15.48 -7.74 -12.86
CA GLY A 121 14.69 -7.43 -11.66
C GLY A 121 14.13 -8.67 -10.96
N ASN A 122 14.57 -9.88 -11.32
CA ASN A 122 14.15 -11.08 -10.61
C ASN A 122 14.86 -11.14 -9.25
N LEU A 123 14.11 -11.46 -8.20
CA LEU A 123 14.69 -11.76 -6.90
C LEU A 123 15.54 -13.02 -7.01
N ILE A 124 16.84 -12.94 -6.66
CA ILE A 124 17.79 -14.07 -6.74
C ILE A 124 18.32 -14.52 -5.38
N ASP A 125 18.32 -13.64 -4.38
CA ASP A 125 18.85 -13.95 -3.04
C ASP A 125 17.98 -15.01 -2.32
N PRO A 126 18.50 -16.23 -2.06
CA PRO A 126 17.71 -17.33 -1.50
C PRO A 126 17.07 -17.00 -0.15
N LYS A 127 17.81 -16.28 0.71
CA LYS A 127 17.31 -15.87 2.03
C LYS A 127 16.12 -14.91 1.93
N THR A 128 16.16 -13.99 0.96
CA THR A 128 15.05 -13.07 0.73
C THR A 128 13.85 -13.78 0.10
N LYS A 129 14.08 -14.76 -0.79
CA LYS A 129 13.00 -15.63 -1.31
C LYS A 129 12.29 -16.37 -0.18
N GLU A 130 13.04 -16.95 0.75
CA GLU A 130 12.45 -17.68 1.88
C GLU A 130 11.62 -16.76 2.77
N ARG A 131 12.14 -15.60 3.17
CA ARG A 131 11.38 -14.63 3.97
C ARG A 131 10.12 -14.12 3.27
N LEU A 132 10.16 -13.93 1.95
CA LEU A 132 8.98 -13.57 1.16
C LEU A 132 7.97 -14.73 1.14
N ARG A 133 8.44 -15.97 1.00
CA ARG A 133 7.58 -17.17 1.09
C ARG A 133 6.87 -17.24 2.44
N GLU A 134 7.61 -17.07 3.55
CA GLU A 134 7.05 -17.05 4.90
C GLU A 134 5.99 -15.95 5.08
N LEU A 135 6.25 -14.75 4.54
CA LEU A 135 5.27 -13.65 4.54
C LEU A 135 3.98 -14.03 3.81
N LEU A 136 4.10 -14.60 2.62
CA LEU A 136 2.95 -15.00 1.81
C LEU A 136 2.14 -16.13 2.46
N LEU A 137 2.82 -17.11 3.09
CA LEU A 137 2.17 -18.17 3.85
C LEU A 137 1.44 -17.61 5.08
N SER A 138 2.05 -16.66 5.80
CA SER A 138 1.43 -15.97 6.94
C SER A 138 0.20 -15.17 6.49
N LEU A 139 0.29 -14.46 5.36
CA LEU A 139 -0.84 -13.71 4.79
C LEU A 139 -1.97 -14.66 4.42
N ARG A 140 -1.68 -15.74 3.70
CA ARG A 140 -2.68 -16.75 3.33
C ARG A 140 -3.37 -17.34 4.56
N ALA A 141 -2.60 -17.73 5.59
CA ALA A 141 -3.16 -18.26 6.82
C ALA A 141 -4.08 -17.24 7.50
N PHE A 142 -3.69 -15.95 7.51
CA PHE A 142 -4.52 -14.89 8.08
C PHE A 142 -5.79 -14.63 7.27
N THR A 143 -5.71 -14.65 5.94
CA THR A 143 -6.87 -14.56 5.04
C THR A 143 -7.90 -15.64 5.37
N HIS A 144 -7.47 -16.89 5.55
CA HIS A 144 -8.36 -17.97 5.95
C HIS A 144 -8.97 -17.79 7.35
N ARG A 145 -8.28 -17.12 8.29
CA ARG A 145 -8.84 -16.83 9.62
C ARG A 145 -9.90 -15.74 9.62
N LEU A 146 -9.81 -14.77 8.70
CA LEU A 146 -10.77 -13.68 8.58
C LEU A 146 -11.95 -14.02 7.66
N GLY A 147 -11.78 -14.97 6.75
CA GLY A 147 -12.87 -15.46 5.90
C GLY A 147 -13.98 -16.16 6.69
N PRO A 148 -15.22 -16.18 6.16
CA PRO A 148 -16.29 -16.98 6.75
C PRO A 148 -15.88 -18.46 6.79
N SER A 149 -16.09 -19.10 7.94
CA SER A 149 -15.84 -20.53 8.17
C SER A 149 -16.76 -21.42 7.34
#